data_AF-A0A963L7J8-F1
#
_entry.id   AF-A0A963L7J8-F1
#
_cell.length_a   1.000
_cell.length_b   1.000
_cell.length_c   1.000
_cell.angle_alpha   90.00
_cell.angle_beta   90.00
_cell.angle_gamma   90.00
#
_symmetry.space_group_name_H-M   'P 1'
#
loop_
_entity.id
_entity.type
_entity.pdbx_description
1 polymer ?
#
loop_
_entity_poly.entity_id
_entity_poly.type
_entity_poly.pdbx_seq_one_letter_code
_entity_poly.pdbx_strand_id
1 'polypeptide(L)'
;MVTKTRKSGAAPSSATSASASPLSGAIKESAQQIWLAGLGAFSKAQAEGGKAFETLVKEGLSIQRKTQAVAEERLNEATQRMSNMANDIGSKAAGQWDKLENIFEDRVAKALKKLGVPSARDIDALIARVDALSAKVGGTKAPARKAPVKAAAKTASKPARKTPSRAKKSA
;
A
#
# COMPACT_ATOMS: atom_id res chain seq x y z
N MET A 1 -8.19 -50.26 77.73
CA MET A 1 -6.83 -49.82 77.34
C MET A 1 -6.93 -48.33 77.06
N VAL A 2 -6.05 -47.42 77.51
CA VAL A 2 -4.65 -47.54 77.97
C VAL A 2 -4.48 -46.97 79.40
N THR A 3 -3.44 -47.37 80.11
CA THR A 3 -3.12 -46.96 81.49
C THR A 3 -2.03 -45.88 81.60
N LYS A 4 -2.22 -44.93 82.53
CA LYS A 4 -1.27 -44.38 83.55
C LYS A 4 0.25 -44.43 83.19
N THR A 5 1.00 -43.33 83.15
CA THR A 5 1.48 -42.43 84.25
C THR A 5 2.33 -41.28 83.62
N ARG A 6 2.92 -40.24 84.24
CA ARG A 6 3.03 -39.54 85.57
C ARG A 6 3.48 -38.07 85.23
N LYS A 7 3.16 -36.97 85.94
CA LYS A 7 3.76 -36.39 87.18
C LYS A 7 5.31 -36.34 87.16
N SER A 8 6.04 -35.25 87.40
CA SER A 8 5.78 -33.86 87.89
C SER A 8 6.84 -32.91 87.27
N GLY A 9 6.77 -31.58 87.31
CA GLY A 9 5.77 -30.65 87.88
C GLY A 9 6.35 -29.22 88.04
N ALA A 10 5.59 -28.33 88.69
CA ALA A 10 5.99 -27.00 89.19
C ALA A 10 6.53 -25.94 88.19
N ALA A 11 5.64 -25.01 87.81
CA ALA A 11 5.94 -23.57 87.87
C ALA A 11 5.41 -23.05 89.24
N PRO A 12 5.90 -21.94 89.82
CA PRO A 12 5.65 -20.60 89.26
C PRO A 12 6.80 -19.57 89.48
N SER A 13 6.48 -18.30 89.21
CA SER A 13 7.11 -17.07 89.73
C SER A 13 8.41 -16.55 89.08
N SER A 14 8.20 -15.58 88.19
CA SER A 14 8.80 -14.23 88.16
C SER A 14 10.23 -13.96 88.66
N ALA A 15 10.92 -13.10 87.90
CA ALA A 15 12.13 -12.34 88.25
C ALA A 15 13.48 -13.09 88.18
N THR A 16 14.03 -13.18 86.97
CA THR A 16 15.41 -12.72 86.72
C THR A 16 15.48 -12.10 85.33
N SER A 17 15.37 -10.77 85.27
CA SER A 17 15.54 -9.96 84.05
C SER A 17 17.04 -9.74 83.76
N ALA A 18 17.78 -10.84 83.64
CA ALA A 18 19.15 -10.92 83.16
C ALA A 18 19.34 -12.33 82.53
N SER A 19 19.60 -12.51 81.25
CA SER A 19 20.32 -11.60 80.34
C SER A 19 19.68 -11.53 78.97
N ALA A 20 19.45 -10.32 78.47
CA ALA A 20 19.37 -10.10 77.01
C ALA A 20 20.79 -10.32 76.46
N SER A 21 21.07 -11.54 76.01
CA SER A 21 22.43 -12.00 75.69
C SER A 21 23.11 -11.06 74.68
N PRO A 22 24.42 -10.75 74.83
CA PRO A 22 25.14 -9.85 73.92
C PRO A 22 25.05 -10.29 72.44
N LEU A 23 24.82 -11.58 72.20
CA LEU A 23 24.52 -12.14 70.88
C LEU A 23 23.33 -11.45 70.18
N SER A 24 22.25 -11.12 70.90
CA SER A 24 21.09 -10.44 70.32
C SER A 24 21.39 -8.99 69.91
N GLY A 25 22.28 -8.31 70.64
CA GLY A 25 22.81 -7.00 70.25
C GLY A 25 23.66 -7.09 68.99
N ALA A 26 24.60 -8.05 68.95
CA ALA A 26 25.47 -8.27 67.79
C ALA A 26 24.69 -8.66 66.52
N ILE A 27 23.63 -9.47 66.64
CA ILE A 27 22.74 -9.81 65.51
C ILE A 27 22.00 -8.57 65.00
N LYS A 28 21.49 -7.71 65.88
CA LYS A 28 20.80 -6.47 65.48
C LYS A 28 21.74 -5.50 64.78
N GLU A 29 22.95 -5.30 65.32
CA GLU A 29 23.97 -4.43 64.70
C GLU A 29 24.39 -4.99 63.34
N SER A 30 24.68 -6.30 63.23
CA SER A 30 25.00 -6.96 61.97
C SER A 30 23.88 -6.81 60.92
N ALA A 31 22.63 -7.02 61.30
CA ALA A 31 21.48 -6.81 60.42
C ALA A 31 21.34 -5.35 59.96
N GLN A 32 21.63 -4.38 60.84
CA GLN A 32 21.61 -2.95 60.52
C GLN A 32 22.77 -2.55 59.59
N GLN A 33 23.97 -3.11 59.79
CA GLN A 33 25.11 -2.94 58.87
C GLN A 33 24.82 -3.56 57.50
N ILE A 34 24.23 -4.75 57.44
CA ILE A 34 23.81 -5.41 56.18
C ILE A 34 22.74 -4.57 55.46
N TRP A 35 21.78 -4.00 56.18
CA TRP A 35 20.76 -3.12 55.61
C TRP A 35 21.36 -1.82 55.05
N LEU A 36 22.26 -1.16 55.80
CA LEU A 36 22.95 0.06 55.36
C LEU A 36 23.89 -0.22 54.17
N ALA A 37 24.60 -1.34 54.17
CA ALA A 37 25.40 -1.79 53.03
C ALA A 37 24.53 -2.07 51.79
N GLY A 38 23.35 -2.68 51.97
CA GLY A 38 22.36 -2.89 50.91
C GLY A 38 21.86 -1.57 50.32
N LEU A 39 21.49 -0.60 51.17
CA LEU A 39 21.05 0.73 50.73
C LEU A 39 22.17 1.51 50.02
N GLY A 40 23.40 1.43 50.53
CA GLY A 40 24.58 2.06 49.91
C GLY A 40 24.95 1.43 48.57
N ALA A 41 24.93 0.10 48.48
CA ALA A 41 25.17 -0.64 47.24
C ALA A 41 24.08 -0.36 46.20
N PHE A 42 22.80 -0.32 46.60
CA PHE A 42 21.70 0.07 45.72
C PHE A 42 21.84 1.51 45.21
N SER A 43 22.17 2.46 46.09
CA SER A 43 22.40 3.87 45.73
C SER A 43 23.56 4.02 44.73
N LYS A 44 24.65 3.26 44.93
CA LYS A 44 25.79 3.22 44.00
C LYS A 44 25.41 2.58 42.66
N ALA A 45 24.68 1.46 42.68
CA ALA A 45 24.16 0.80 41.48
C ALA A 45 23.19 1.70 40.69
N GLN A 46 22.41 2.56 41.36
CA GLN A 46 21.56 3.54 40.68
C GLN A 46 22.40 4.65 40.02
N ALA A 47 23.42 5.17 40.71
CA ALA A 47 24.32 6.21 40.18
C ALA A 47 25.23 5.72 39.03
N GLU A 48 25.65 4.46 39.05
CA GLU A 48 26.44 3.84 37.97
C GLU A 48 25.54 3.30 36.84
N GLY A 49 24.35 2.80 37.19
CA GLY A 49 23.34 2.34 36.24
C GLY A 49 22.80 3.46 35.34
N GLY A 50 22.67 4.69 35.85
CA GLY A 50 22.33 5.86 35.03
C GLY A 50 23.36 6.11 33.91
N LYS A 51 24.65 6.02 34.22
CA LYS A 51 25.75 6.18 33.23
C LYS A 51 25.80 5.03 32.23
N ALA A 52 25.54 3.80 32.68
CA ALA A 52 25.41 2.65 31.80
C ALA A 52 24.22 2.82 30.84
N PHE A 53 23.07 3.31 31.32
CA PHE A 53 21.90 3.62 30.51
C PHE A 53 22.16 4.73 29.49
N GLU A 54 22.76 5.86 29.89
CA GLU A 54 23.15 6.93 28.96
C GLU A 54 24.12 6.41 27.88
N THR A 55 25.06 5.54 28.25
CA THR A 55 25.99 4.91 27.30
C THR A 55 25.25 4.01 26.31
N LEU A 56 24.33 3.16 26.79
CA LEU A 56 23.49 2.29 25.95
C LEU A 56 22.56 3.09 25.02
N VAL A 57 21.97 4.18 25.49
CA VAL A 57 21.16 5.10 24.67
C VAL A 57 22.01 5.78 23.61
N LYS A 58 23.21 6.27 23.97
CA LYS A 58 24.14 6.89 23.02
C LYS A 58 24.62 5.89 21.97
N GLU A 59 24.94 4.67 22.35
CA GLU A 59 25.35 3.61 21.43
C GLU A 59 24.19 3.16 20.54
N GLY A 60 22.99 3.00 21.10
CA GLY A 60 21.76 2.70 20.35
C GLY A 60 21.39 3.77 19.33
N LEU A 61 21.50 5.06 19.67
CA LEU A 61 21.35 6.18 18.74
C LEU A 61 22.46 6.20 17.67
N SER A 62 23.67 5.76 18.02
CA SER A 62 24.78 5.57 17.07
C SER A 62 24.46 4.46 16.07
N ILE A 63 23.97 3.31 16.56
CA ILE A 63 23.56 2.16 15.76
C ILE A 63 22.38 2.53 14.86
N GLN A 64 21.33 3.16 15.39
CA GLN A 64 20.19 3.61 14.59
C GLN A 64 20.61 4.53 13.45
N ARG A 65 21.51 5.50 13.70
CA ARG A 65 22.05 6.38 12.65
C ARG A 65 22.91 5.64 11.63
N LYS A 66 23.77 4.70 12.07
CA LYS A 66 24.56 3.83 11.16
C LYS A 66 23.66 2.97 10.29
N THR A 67 22.66 2.31 10.88
CA THR A 67 21.67 1.49 10.17
C THR A 67 20.82 2.31 9.21
N GLN A 68 20.39 3.52 9.60
CA GLN A 68 19.68 4.44 8.70
C GLN A 68 20.55 4.85 7.52
N ALA A 69 21.78 5.32 7.75
CA ALA A 69 22.69 5.72 6.67
C ALA A 69 23.00 4.57 5.70
N VAL A 70 23.23 3.35 6.21
CA VAL A 70 23.43 2.15 5.39
C VAL A 70 22.13 1.75 4.66
N ALA A 71 20.96 1.90 5.27
CA ALA A 71 19.69 1.63 4.60
C ALA A 71 19.41 2.65 3.47
N GLU A 72 19.71 3.93 3.69
CA GLU A 72 19.62 5.00 2.69
C GLU A 72 20.63 4.77 1.54
N GLU A 73 21.88 4.40 1.85
CA GLU A 73 22.89 4.00 0.86
C GLU A 73 22.44 2.80 0.03
N ARG A 74 21.94 1.74 0.68
CA ARG A 74 21.44 0.52 0.00
C ARG A 74 20.17 0.79 -0.82
N LEU A 75 19.27 1.65 -0.35
CA LEU A 75 18.10 2.09 -1.12
C LEU A 75 18.54 2.91 -2.33
N ASN A 76 19.48 3.84 -2.19
CA ASN A 76 19.98 4.64 -3.31
C ASN A 76 20.73 3.77 -4.34
N GLU A 77 21.59 2.85 -3.88
CA GLU A 77 22.21 1.82 -4.75
C GLU A 77 21.14 0.98 -5.48
N ALA A 78 20.11 0.50 -4.77
CA ALA A 78 19.06 -0.33 -5.35
C ALA A 78 18.21 0.46 -6.35
N THR A 79 17.89 1.72 -6.06
CA THR A 79 17.20 2.65 -6.96
C THR A 79 18.05 2.95 -8.20
N GLN A 80 19.36 3.17 -8.06
CA GLN A 80 20.26 3.33 -9.22
C GLN A 80 20.36 2.05 -10.05
N ARG A 81 20.54 0.88 -9.42
CA ARG A 81 20.56 -0.42 -10.12
C ARG A 81 19.24 -0.69 -10.84
N MET A 82 18.10 -0.43 -10.20
CA MET A 82 16.77 -0.56 -10.81
C MET A 82 16.54 0.47 -11.92
N SER A 83 16.96 1.72 -11.76
CA SER A 83 16.86 2.75 -12.79
C SER A 83 17.70 2.39 -14.02
N ASN A 84 18.94 1.93 -13.82
CA ASN A 84 19.80 1.47 -14.90
C ASN A 84 19.18 0.25 -15.60
N MET A 85 18.73 -0.75 -14.84
CA MET A 85 18.09 -1.96 -15.37
C MET A 85 16.76 -1.64 -16.11
N ALA A 86 15.98 -0.68 -15.62
CA ALA A 86 14.77 -0.21 -16.29
C ALA A 86 15.08 0.57 -17.59
N ASN A 87 16.19 1.30 -17.64
CA ASN A 87 16.64 2.00 -18.85
C ASN A 87 17.23 1.02 -19.89
N ASP A 88 17.99 0.02 -19.44
CA ASP A 88 18.46 -1.12 -20.26
C ASP A 88 17.28 -1.93 -20.82
N ILE A 89 16.28 -2.26 -20.00
CA ILE A 89 15.08 -2.98 -20.43
C ILE A 89 14.22 -2.09 -21.33
N GLY A 90 14.02 -0.82 -21.01
CA GLY A 90 13.27 0.12 -21.84
C GLY A 90 13.86 0.25 -23.25
N SER A 91 15.18 0.45 -23.34
CA SER A 91 15.89 0.60 -24.62
C SER A 91 16.00 -0.71 -25.42
N LYS A 92 16.29 -1.86 -24.78
CA LYS A 92 16.46 -3.15 -25.48
C LYS A 92 15.15 -3.88 -25.74
N ALA A 93 14.11 -3.64 -24.93
CA ALA A 93 12.84 -4.36 -25.01
C ALA A 93 11.69 -3.52 -25.58
N ALA A 94 11.91 -2.31 -26.12
CA ALA A 94 10.86 -1.51 -26.76
C ALA A 94 9.98 -2.32 -27.74
N GLY A 95 10.60 -3.02 -28.71
CA GLY A 95 9.89 -3.92 -29.63
C GLY A 95 9.29 -5.20 -29.01
N GLN A 96 9.54 -5.47 -27.73
CA GLN A 96 8.82 -6.48 -26.95
C GLN A 96 7.71 -5.84 -26.09
N TRP A 97 7.85 -4.58 -25.67
CA TRP A 97 6.78 -3.79 -25.06
C TRP A 97 5.63 -3.59 -26.05
N ASP A 98 5.89 -3.25 -27.32
CA ASP A 98 4.85 -3.20 -28.37
C ASP A 98 4.05 -4.53 -28.45
N LYS A 99 4.76 -5.66 -28.32
CA LYS A 99 4.16 -7.00 -28.36
C LYS A 99 3.40 -7.34 -27.08
N LEU A 100 3.86 -6.86 -25.93
CA LEU A 100 3.16 -6.97 -24.65
C LEU A 100 1.94 -6.06 -24.60
N GLU A 101 1.98 -4.88 -25.23
CA GLU A 101 0.85 -3.97 -25.42
C GLU A 101 -0.24 -4.65 -26.25
N ASN A 102 0.10 -5.23 -27.42
CA ASN A 102 -0.85 -6.03 -28.21
C ASN A 102 -1.48 -7.17 -27.39
N ILE A 103 -0.70 -7.89 -26.56
CA ILE A 103 -1.20 -8.97 -25.69
C ILE A 103 -2.06 -8.42 -24.54
N PHE A 104 -1.74 -7.23 -24.02
CA PHE A 104 -2.50 -6.54 -22.98
C PHE A 104 -3.81 -6.01 -23.52
N GLU A 105 -3.82 -5.38 -24.70
CA GLU A 105 -5.02 -5.00 -25.44
C GLU A 105 -5.92 -6.20 -25.70
N ASP A 106 -5.39 -7.33 -26.20
CA ASP A 106 -6.15 -8.56 -26.39
C ASP A 106 -6.79 -9.05 -25.08
N ARG A 107 -6.08 -8.93 -23.95
CA ARG A 107 -6.58 -9.34 -22.62
C ARG A 107 -7.61 -8.36 -22.06
N VAL A 108 -7.40 -7.05 -22.23
CA VAL A 108 -8.33 -6.00 -21.81
C VAL A 108 -9.59 -6.03 -22.67
N ALA A 109 -9.49 -6.12 -23.99
CA ALA A 109 -10.61 -6.28 -24.91
C ALA A 109 -11.40 -7.57 -24.60
N LYS A 110 -10.73 -8.68 -24.26
CA LYS A 110 -11.38 -9.93 -23.85
C LYS A 110 -12.04 -9.84 -22.46
N ALA A 111 -11.53 -9.00 -21.56
CA ALA A 111 -12.18 -8.70 -20.27
C ALA A 111 -13.40 -7.79 -20.45
N LEU A 112 -13.27 -6.70 -21.22
CA LEU A 112 -14.35 -5.77 -21.56
C LEU A 112 -15.48 -6.47 -22.32
N LYS A 113 -15.16 -7.33 -23.29
CA LYS A 113 -16.16 -8.14 -24.01
C LYS A 113 -16.84 -9.19 -23.11
N LYS A 114 -16.16 -9.68 -22.06
CA LYS A 114 -16.79 -10.48 -20.99
C LYS A 114 -17.70 -9.66 -20.06
N LEU A 115 -17.38 -8.38 -19.87
CA LEU A 115 -18.20 -7.43 -19.10
C LEU A 115 -19.38 -6.86 -19.91
N GLY A 116 -19.55 -7.27 -21.17
CA GLY A 116 -20.65 -6.85 -22.05
C GLY A 116 -20.38 -5.57 -22.84
N VAL A 117 -19.18 -5.00 -22.77
CA VAL A 117 -18.79 -3.81 -23.56
C VAL A 117 -18.55 -4.22 -25.02
N PRO A 118 -19.28 -3.68 -26.02
CA PRO A 118 -19.04 -3.95 -27.42
C PRO A 118 -17.70 -3.38 -27.89
N SER A 119 -16.97 -4.08 -28.77
CA SER A 119 -15.76 -3.52 -29.37
C SER A 119 -16.10 -2.62 -30.57
N ALA A 120 -15.19 -1.72 -30.95
CA ALA A 120 -15.36 -0.85 -32.12
C ALA A 120 -15.73 -1.66 -33.40
N ARG A 121 -15.06 -2.80 -33.63
CA ARG A 121 -15.36 -3.69 -34.76
C ARG A 121 -16.77 -4.29 -34.71
N ASP A 122 -17.33 -4.53 -33.52
CA ASP A 122 -18.73 -4.98 -33.39
C ASP A 122 -19.70 -3.85 -33.75
N ILE A 123 -19.35 -2.59 -33.47
CA ILE A 123 -20.11 -1.39 -33.83
C ILE A 123 -20.01 -1.11 -35.34
N ASP A 124 -18.82 -1.14 -35.93
CA ASP A 124 -18.60 -0.95 -37.37
C ASP A 124 -19.38 -1.99 -38.20
N ALA A 125 -19.35 -3.26 -37.77
CA ALA A 125 -20.10 -4.34 -38.39
C ALA A 125 -21.62 -4.17 -38.23
N LEU A 126 -22.09 -3.48 -37.18
CA LEU A 126 -23.50 -3.12 -37.01
C LEU A 126 -23.88 -1.94 -37.92
N ILE A 127 -23.05 -0.90 -38.03
CA ILE A 127 -23.25 0.24 -38.93
C ILE A 127 -23.37 -0.25 -40.38
N ALA A 128 -22.42 -1.04 -40.86
CA ALA A 128 -22.45 -1.59 -42.22
C ALA A 128 -23.70 -2.46 -42.50
N ARG A 129 -24.24 -3.15 -41.48
CA ARG A 129 -25.51 -3.89 -41.57
C ARG A 129 -26.72 -2.95 -41.60
N VAL A 130 -26.71 -1.87 -40.81
CA VAL A 130 -27.75 -0.83 -40.80
C VAL A 130 -27.78 -0.09 -42.13
N ASP A 131 -26.64 0.23 -42.73
CA ASP A 131 -26.56 0.85 -44.05
C ASP A 131 -27.08 -0.09 -45.15
N ALA A 132 -26.63 -1.35 -45.16
CA ALA A 132 -27.11 -2.36 -46.11
C ALA A 132 -28.61 -2.67 -45.97
N LEU A 133 -29.16 -2.58 -44.76
CA LEU A 133 -30.59 -2.70 -44.50
C LEU A 133 -31.35 -1.42 -44.91
N SER A 134 -30.79 -0.24 -44.63
CA SER A 134 -31.35 1.06 -45.01
C SER A 134 -31.40 1.24 -46.52
N ALA A 135 -30.42 0.71 -47.27
CA ALA A 135 -30.47 0.65 -48.73
C ALA A 135 -31.64 -0.25 -49.21
N LYS A 136 -31.84 -1.42 -48.60
CA LYS A 136 -32.91 -2.35 -48.95
C LYS A 136 -34.31 -1.82 -48.58
N VAL A 137 -34.47 -1.20 -47.42
CA VAL A 137 -35.74 -0.60 -46.95
C VAL A 137 -36.01 0.75 -47.63
N GLY A 138 -34.97 1.51 -47.97
CA GLY A 138 -35.08 2.67 -48.85
C GLY A 138 -35.60 2.29 -50.24
N GLY A 139 -35.26 1.10 -50.74
CA GLY A 139 -35.84 0.51 -51.95
C GLY A 139 -37.31 0.08 -51.84
N THR A 140 -37.83 -0.17 -50.63
CA THR A 140 -39.26 -0.52 -50.42
C THR A 140 -40.13 0.67 -49.99
N LYS A 141 -39.55 1.84 -49.69
CA LYS A 141 -40.29 3.10 -49.61
C LYS A 141 -40.56 3.60 -51.03
N ALA A 142 -41.72 3.24 -51.57
CA ALA A 142 -42.13 3.53 -52.96
C ALA A 142 -41.87 4.99 -53.36
N PRO A 143 -41.33 5.26 -54.56
CA PRO A 143 -41.08 6.61 -55.03
C PRO A 143 -42.40 7.38 -55.13
N ALA A 144 -42.46 8.57 -54.51
CA ALA A 144 -43.63 9.44 -54.58
C ALA A 144 -43.98 9.70 -56.05
N ARG A 145 -45.17 9.23 -56.46
CA ARG A 145 -45.56 8.97 -57.85
C ARG A 145 -45.52 10.24 -58.70
N LYS A 146 -44.45 10.42 -59.49
CA LYS A 146 -44.43 11.38 -60.61
C LYS A 146 -45.38 10.91 -61.71
N ALA A 147 -46.65 11.29 -61.61
CA ALA A 147 -47.62 11.09 -62.66
C ALA A 147 -47.26 11.95 -63.89
N PRO A 148 -47.40 11.43 -65.13
CA PRO A 148 -47.12 12.20 -66.34
C PRO A 148 -48.28 13.16 -66.64
N VAL A 149 -48.01 14.46 -66.72
CA VAL A 149 -48.99 15.46 -67.17
C VAL A 149 -48.53 16.06 -68.50
N LYS A 150 -49.32 15.84 -69.55
CA LYS A 150 -48.98 16.26 -70.92
C LYS A 150 -49.49 17.69 -71.21
N ALA A 151 -48.55 18.64 -71.15
CA ALA A 151 -48.52 19.95 -71.83
C ALA A 151 -49.83 20.78 -72.01
N ALA A 152 -49.92 21.93 -71.33
CA ALA A 152 -50.46 23.20 -71.86
C ALA A 152 -50.13 24.40 -70.93
N ALA A 153 -50.19 25.63 -71.46
CA ALA A 153 -49.98 26.95 -70.79
C ALA A 153 -48.56 27.20 -70.20
N LYS A 154 -47.79 28.23 -70.63
CA LYS A 154 -47.94 29.69 -70.40
C LYS A 154 -47.94 30.02 -68.89
N THR A 155 -47.04 30.84 -68.31
CA THR A 155 -46.30 32.02 -68.83
C THR A 155 -44.89 32.23 -68.22
N ALA A 156 -44.16 33.18 -68.80
CA ALA A 156 -42.80 33.66 -68.51
C ALA A 156 -42.36 33.89 -67.04
N SER A 157 -41.08 33.60 -66.78
CA SER A 157 -40.12 34.62 -66.26
C SER A 157 -38.65 34.23 -66.51
N LYS A 158 -37.87 35.15 -67.11
CA LYS A 158 -36.38 35.21 -67.20
C LYS A 158 -35.87 36.02 -65.98
N PRO A 159 -34.56 36.18 -65.67
CA PRO A 159 -33.35 35.69 -66.36
C PRO A 159 -32.17 35.21 -65.45
N ALA A 160 -31.00 34.98 -66.08
CA ALA A 160 -29.63 35.19 -65.54
C ALA A 160 -29.05 34.17 -64.52
N ARG A 161 -27.72 33.90 -64.48
CA ARG A 161 -26.61 34.20 -65.42
C ARG A 161 -25.34 33.35 -65.11
N LYS A 162 -24.80 32.71 -66.15
CA LYS A 162 -23.37 32.36 -66.43
C LYS A 162 -22.34 32.23 -65.27
N THR A 163 -21.78 31.03 -65.11
CA THR A 163 -20.33 30.62 -65.19
C THR A 163 -19.19 31.61 -64.85
N PRO A 164 -17.96 31.13 -64.55
CA PRO A 164 -17.52 29.92 -63.83
C PRO A 164 -16.36 30.22 -62.82
N SER A 165 -15.73 29.19 -62.23
CA SER A 165 -14.30 29.27 -61.89
C SER A 165 -13.61 27.89 -61.83
N ARG A 166 -12.28 27.90 -61.79
CA ARG A 166 -11.33 26.77 -61.91
C ARG A 166 -10.12 27.07 -61.02
N ALA A 167 -9.33 26.03 -60.71
CA ALA A 167 -7.99 26.11 -60.10
C ALA A 167 -7.93 26.47 -58.59
N LYS A 168 -6.89 26.09 -57.84
CA LYS A 168 -5.96 24.93 -57.92
C LYS A 168 -5.11 24.91 -56.63
N LYS A 169 -4.52 23.75 -56.35
CA LYS A 169 -3.28 23.56 -55.58
C LYS A 169 -3.30 23.82 -54.07
N SER A 170 -2.82 22.82 -53.36
CA SER A 170 -2.02 22.95 -52.14
C SER A 170 -0.71 23.71 -52.39
N ALA A 171 -0.26 24.39 -51.34
CA ALA A 171 1.13 24.55 -50.92
C ALA A 171 1.11 24.61 -49.38
#